data_AF-A0A6C2CBM5-F1
#
_entry.id   AF-A0A6C2CBM5-F1
#
_cell.length_a   1.000
_cell.length_b   1.000
_cell.length_c   1.000
_cell.angle_alpha   90.00
_cell.angle_beta   90.00
_cell.angle_gamma   90.00
#
_symmetry.space_group_name_H-M   'P 1'
#
loop_
_entity.id
_entity.type
_entity.pdbx_description
1 polymer ?
#
loop_
_entity_poly.entity_id
_entity_poly.type
_entity_poly.pdbx_seq_one_letter_code
_entity_poly.pdbx_strand_id
1 'polypeptide(L)'
;MDNTISLPKHGRLDCSLCFNSKSSCAQDLGKWKMRKDPGAWGSQAPKYMVLGFSKGATQADIYQSGSFDDVAFGGEITRGNLTKILKAVGMLRPNESVSNRIREGEKEYHFGSLIRCSLSRLDEKESAKKGYSVYKTSGALITKSFKEIPEIITRCTNTYLSKIPESVKVIFVLGVTDAYIKGIRDRMNLRRKG
;
A
#
# COMPACT_ATOMS: atom_id res chain seq x y z
N MET A 1 -21.42 -22.94 7.29
CA MET A 1 -20.56 -22.07 8.12
C MET A 1 -19.95 -21.05 7.19
N ASP A 2 -20.25 -19.78 7.43
CA ASP A 2 -19.97 -18.66 6.53
C ASP A 2 -18.45 -18.46 6.38
N ASN A 3 -17.93 -18.80 5.20
CA ASN A 3 -16.50 -18.72 4.87
C ASN A 3 -16.22 -17.44 4.05
N THR A 4 -16.86 -16.34 4.44
CA THR A 4 -16.73 -15.03 3.79
C THR A 4 -15.35 -14.44 4.07
N ILE A 5 -14.42 -14.85 3.22
CA ILE A 5 -13.13 -14.21 2.97
C ILE A 5 -13.37 -12.72 2.76
N SER A 6 -12.74 -11.90 3.60
CA SER A 6 -12.90 -10.46 3.54
C SER A 6 -11.55 -9.77 3.65
N LEU A 7 -11.41 -8.60 2.99
CA LEU A 7 -10.22 -7.77 3.17
C LEU A 7 -10.09 -7.37 4.64
N PRO A 8 -8.90 -6.96 5.13
CA PRO A 8 -8.76 -6.60 6.53
C PRO A 8 -9.68 -5.45 6.91
N LYS A 9 -10.22 -5.50 8.13
CA LYS A 9 -11.03 -4.41 8.70
C LYS A 9 -10.24 -3.11 8.69
N HIS A 10 -10.95 -2.00 8.50
CA HIS A 10 -10.41 -0.67 8.74
C HIS A 10 -9.70 -0.63 10.10
N GLY A 11 -8.42 -0.26 10.11
CA GLY A 11 -7.62 -0.14 11.32
C GLY A 11 -6.15 -0.56 11.16
N ARG A 12 -5.40 -0.37 12.25
CA ARG A 12 -4.05 -0.90 12.42
C ARG A 12 -4.11 -2.42 12.45
N LEU A 13 -3.18 -3.08 11.77
CA LEU A 13 -3.12 -4.55 11.72
C LEU A 13 -2.06 -5.04 12.71
N ASP A 14 -2.32 -6.16 13.38
CA ASP A 14 -1.26 -6.86 14.12
C ASP A 14 -0.57 -7.86 13.19
N CYS A 15 0.46 -7.40 12.47
CA CYS A 15 1.22 -8.24 11.56
C CYS A 15 2.72 -8.09 11.77
N SER A 16 3.38 -9.24 11.96
CA SER A 16 4.82 -9.37 12.15
C SER A 16 5.44 -10.42 11.22
N LEU A 17 4.70 -10.93 10.24
CA LEU A 17 5.10 -12.07 9.40
C LEU A 17 6.41 -11.88 8.62
N CYS A 18 6.80 -10.64 8.36
CA CYS A 18 8.03 -10.29 7.64
C CYS A 18 9.20 -9.88 8.56
N PHE A 19 9.01 -9.92 9.87
CA PHE A 19 9.99 -9.49 10.86
C PHE A 19 10.60 -10.70 11.57
N ASN A 20 11.88 -10.63 11.90
CA ASN A 20 12.62 -11.69 12.61
C ASN A 20 12.15 -11.82 14.07
N SER A 21 11.68 -10.72 14.67
CA SER A 21 11.06 -10.71 15.99
C SER A 21 9.69 -10.03 15.94
N LYS A 22 8.74 -10.57 16.71
CA LYS A 22 7.39 -10.00 16.84
C LYS A 22 7.39 -8.62 17.49
N SER A 23 8.35 -8.34 18.36
CA SER A 23 8.50 -7.06 19.07
C SER A 23 9.23 -5.97 18.26
N SER A 24 9.83 -6.31 17.11
CA SER A 24 10.55 -5.34 16.29
C SER A 24 9.61 -4.30 15.69
N CYS A 25 9.85 -3.02 16.00
CA CYS A 25 9.16 -1.89 15.35
C CYS A 25 9.76 -1.53 13.98
N ALA A 26 10.98 -1.98 13.70
CA ALA A 26 11.67 -1.80 12.44
C ALA A 26 12.67 -2.95 12.20
N GLN A 27 13.06 -3.16 10.94
CA GLN A 27 14.06 -4.14 10.55
C GLN A 27 14.83 -3.68 9.31
N ASP A 28 16.14 -3.92 9.34
CA ASP A 28 17.02 -3.83 8.18
C ASP A 28 17.01 -5.14 7.38
N LEU A 29 16.96 -5.01 6.06
CA LEU A 29 16.93 -6.09 5.08
C LEU A 29 17.95 -5.78 3.97
N GLY A 30 19.24 -5.90 4.30
CA GLY A 30 20.32 -5.48 3.41
C GLY A 30 20.25 -3.99 3.11
N LYS A 31 19.96 -3.61 1.85
CA LYS A 31 19.80 -2.21 1.43
C LYS A 31 18.43 -1.62 1.79
N TRP A 32 17.54 -2.39 2.40
CA TRP A 32 16.17 -2.00 2.69
C TRP A 32 15.95 -1.78 4.17
N LYS A 33 15.06 -0.84 4.48
CA LYS A 33 14.53 -0.55 5.82
C LYS A 33 13.03 -0.69 5.81
N MET A 34 12.52 -1.50 6.73
CA MET A 34 11.09 -1.71 6.93
C MET A 34 10.68 -1.19 8.31
N ARG A 35 9.54 -0.50 8.39
CA ARG A 35 8.91 -0.12 9.66
C ARG A 35 7.61 -0.90 9.85
N LYS A 36 7.35 -1.38 11.06
CA LYS A 36 6.16 -2.17 11.40
C LYS A 36 4.98 -1.25 11.65
N ASP A 37 4.28 -0.94 10.57
CA ASP A 37 3.11 -0.06 10.58
C ASP A 37 1.97 -0.53 9.64
N PRO A 38 1.61 -1.83 9.64
CA PRO A 38 0.62 -2.34 8.70
C PRO A 38 -0.78 -1.79 8.99
N GLY A 39 -1.52 -1.45 7.93
CA GLY A 39 -2.86 -0.88 8.03
C GLY A 39 -3.75 -1.24 6.84
N ALA A 40 -5.06 -1.17 7.08
CA ALA A 40 -6.08 -1.23 6.05
C ALA A 40 -7.14 -0.17 6.32
N TRP A 41 -7.77 0.35 5.27
CA TRP A 41 -8.76 1.41 5.39
C TRP A 41 -9.97 1.10 4.53
N GLY A 42 -11.15 1.28 5.10
CA GLY A 42 -12.44 1.19 4.42
C GLY A 42 -13.11 -0.18 4.53
N SER A 43 -13.90 -0.52 3.52
CA SER A 43 -14.76 -1.70 3.51
C SER A 43 -13.98 -3.01 3.39
N GLN A 44 -14.48 -4.06 4.03
CA GLN A 44 -13.97 -5.43 3.86
C GLN A 44 -14.58 -6.15 2.65
N ALA A 45 -15.71 -5.64 2.13
CA ALA A 45 -16.41 -6.09 0.92
C ALA A 45 -16.66 -4.88 -0.01
N PRO A 46 -15.59 -4.23 -0.51
CA PRO A 46 -15.71 -3.02 -1.32
C PRO A 46 -16.15 -3.35 -2.74
N LYS A 47 -16.62 -2.32 -3.45
CA LYS A 47 -16.78 -2.30 -4.91
C LYS A 47 -15.49 -1.90 -5.62
N TYR A 48 -14.71 -1.01 -5.01
CA TYR A 48 -13.50 -0.45 -5.56
C TYR A 48 -12.33 -0.61 -4.59
N MET A 49 -11.19 -1.06 -5.10
CA MET A 49 -9.94 -1.12 -4.34
C MET A 49 -8.93 -0.14 -4.88
N VAL A 50 -8.21 0.56 -4.00
CA VAL A 50 -7.09 1.44 -4.35
C VAL A 50 -5.83 0.93 -3.66
N LEU A 51 -4.84 0.53 -4.46
CA LEU A 51 -3.60 -0.08 -3.99
C LEU A 51 -2.39 0.78 -4.39
N GLY A 52 -1.67 1.27 -3.38
CA GLY A 52 -0.30 1.76 -3.54
C GLY A 52 0.72 0.63 -3.45
N PHE A 53 2.01 0.98 -3.51
CA PHE A 53 3.09 -0.01 -3.34
C PHE A 53 3.35 -0.34 -1.86
N SER A 54 3.81 0.66 -1.12
CA SER A 54 4.08 0.64 0.31
C SER A 54 3.80 2.03 0.88
N LYS A 55 3.84 2.18 2.20
CA LYS A 55 3.78 3.50 2.83
C LYS A 55 5.11 4.24 2.67
N GLY A 56 5.02 5.52 2.30
CA GLY A 56 6.15 6.45 2.23
C GLY A 56 6.50 7.09 3.57
N ALA A 57 7.51 7.96 3.60
CA ALA A 57 7.99 8.60 4.82
C ALA A 57 6.88 9.41 5.53
N THR A 58 6.20 10.29 4.80
CA THR A 58 5.06 11.08 5.31
C THR A 58 3.99 10.19 5.94
N GLN A 59 3.66 9.06 5.31
CA GLN A 59 2.63 8.15 5.81
C GLN A 59 3.10 7.40 7.05
N ALA A 60 4.38 7.02 7.12
CA ALA A 60 4.98 6.38 8.28
C ALA A 60 4.97 7.32 9.49
N ASP A 61 5.27 8.61 9.27
CA ASP A 61 5.28 9.61 10.33
C ASP A 61 3.85 9.89 10.83
N ILE A 62 2.87 10.03 9.93
CA ILE A 62 1.44 10.13 10.31
C ILE A 62 0.99 8.88 11.07
N TYR A 63 1.44 7.69 10.67
CA TYR A 63 1.08 6.46 11.39
C TYR A 63 1.59 6.45 12.83
N GLN A 64 2.73 7.10 13.10
CA GLN A 64 3.32 7.15 14.43
C GLN A 64 2.62 8.16 15.35
N SER A 65 2.29 9.35 14.84
CA SER A 65 1.87 10.48 15.69
C SER A 65 0.55 11.15 15.29
N GLY A 66 -0.02 10.80 14.14
CA GLY A 66 -1.23 11.41 13.59
C GLY A 66 -2.47 10.51 13.63
N SER A 67 -3.55 11.01 13.04
CA SER A 67 -4.80 10.28 12.86
C SER A 67 -4.62 9.11 11.89
N PHE A 68 -5.17 7.95 12.25
CA PHE A 68 -5.04 6.75 11.42
C PHE A 68 -5.65 6.93 10.02
N ASP A 69 -6.76 7.65 9.93
CA ASP A 69 -7.41 7.96 8.66
C ASP A 69 -6.54 8.82 7.75
N ASP A 70 -5.58 9.58 8.29
CA ASP A 70 -4.68 10.42 7.50
C ASP A 70 -3.50 9.66 6.88
N VAL A 71 -3.30 8.40 7.26
CA VAL A 71 -2.16 7.59 6.83
C VAL A 71 -2.31 7.16 5.36
N ALA A 72 -3.48 6.65 4.96
CA ALA A 72 -3.66 6.14 3.60
C ALA A 72 -3.52 7.28 2.58
N PHE A 73 -2.55 7.12 1.68
CA PHE A 73 -2.19 8.11 0.67
C PHE A 73 -1.97 9.51 1.27
N GLY A 74 -1.45 9.58 2.50
CA GLY A 74 -1.31 10.81 3.28
C GLY A 74 -0.49 11.90 2.59
N GLY A 75 -0.82 13.15 2.95
CA GLY A 75 -0.31 14.37 2.32
C GLY A 75 -1.31 15.00 1.36
N GLU A 76 -1.45 16.32 1.44
CA GLU A 76 -2.44 17.09 0.67
C GLU A 76 -2.27 16.91 -0.84
N ILE A 77 -1.02 16.99 -1.33
CA ILE A 77 -0.70 16.82 -2.75
C ILE A 77 -1.07 15.41 -3.23
N THR A 78 -0.72 14.38 -2.46
CA THR A 78 -0.99 12.97 -2.80
C THR A 78 -2.50 12.71 -2.87
N ARG A 79 -3.26 13.15 -1.85
CA ARG A 79 -4.71 13.00 -1.81
C ARG A 79 -5.41 13.84 -2.87
N GLY A 80 -4.91 15.03 -3.16
CA GLY A 80 -5.40 15.90 -4.22
C GLY A 80 -5.26 15.23 -5.59
N ASN A 81 -4.09 14.66 -5.89
CA ASN A 81 -3.85 13.93 -7.14
C ASN A 81 -4.72 12.67 -7.25
N LEU A 82 -4.83 11.88 -6.18
CA LEU A 82 -5.69 10.70 -6.17
C LEU A 82 -7.17 11.08 -6.37
N THR A 83 -7.63 12.16 -5.75
CA THR A 83 -8.99 12.69 -5.95
C THR A 83 -9.23 13.06 -7.41
N LYS A 84 -8.29 13.78 -8.06
CA LYS A 84 -8.39 14.15 -9.47
C LYS A 84 -8.49 12.91 -10.37
N ILE A 85 -7.64 11.92 -10.13
CA ILE A 85 -7.63 10.67 -10.90
C ILE A 85 -8.97 9.95 -10.77
N LEU A 86 -9.45 9.73 -9.54
CA LEU A 86 -10.69 9.00 -9.30
C LEU A 86 -11.93 9.75 -9.84
N LYS A 87 -11.92 11.09 -9.88
CA LYS A 87 -12.96 11.87 -10.55
C LYS A 87 -12.91 11.69 -12.08
N ALA A 88 -11.71 11.76 -12.66
CA ALA A 88 -11.53 11.63 -14.11
C ALA A 88 -12.01 10.27 -14.64
N VAL A 89 -11.89 9.20 -13.84
CA VAL A 89 -12.39 7.86 -14.19
C VAL A 89 -13.82 7.59 -13.72
N GLY A 90 -14.54 8.61 -13.24
CA GLY A 90 -15.95 8.51 -12.84
C GLY A 90 -16.22 7.75 -11.54
N MET A 91 -15.20 7.55 -10.69
CA MET A 91 -15.32 6.79 -9.45
C MET A 91 -15.68 7.69 -8.25
N LEU A 92 -15.25 8.94 -8.27
CA LEU A 92 -15.70 9.96 -7.32
C LEU A 92 -16.59 10.99 -8.00
N ARG A 93 -17.61 11.47 -7.29
CA ARG A 93 -18.47 12.57 -7.76
C ARG A 93 -17.69 13.90 -7.78
N PRO A 94 -18.10 14.91 -8.57
CA PRO A 94 -17.40 16.19 -8.66
C PRO A 94 -17.17 16.91 -7.32
N ASN A 95 -18.10 16.78 -6.36
CA ASN A 95 -18.02 17.38 -5.03
C ASN A 95 -17.38 16.47 -3.96
N GLU A 96 -16.95 15.26 -4.30
CA GLU A 96 -16.32 14.35 -3.35
C GLU A 96 -14.80 14.53 -3.30
N SER A 97 -14.20 14.09 -2.19
CA SER A 97 -12.76 13.94 -2.04
C SER A 97 -12.43 12.49 -1.68
N VAL A 98 -11.22 12.04 -1.97
CA VAL A 98 -10.77 10.71 -1.52
C VAL A 98 -10.71 10.64 0.01
N SER A 99 -10.36 11.74 0.68
CA SER A 99 -10.33 11.81 2.15
C SER A 99 -11.68 11.45 2.76
N ASN A 100 -12.79 11.86 2.14
CA ASN A 100 -14.13 11.52 2.61
C ASN A 100 -14.40 10.01 2.60
N ARG A 101 -13.68 9.25 1.77
CA ARG A 101 -13.82 7.80 1.62
C ARG A 101 -12.85 7.00 2.49
N ILE A 102 -11.78 7.62 3.00
CA ILE A 102 -10.82 6.97 3.91
C ILE A 102 -11.31 7.18 5.34
N ARG A 103 -12.20 6.30 5.81
CA ARG A 103 -12.78 6.36 7.15
C ARG A 103 -13.30 5.00 7.60
N GLU A 104 -13.53 4.84 8.89
CA GLU A 104 -14.30 3.71 9.41
C GLU A 104 -15.74 3.76 8.87
N GLY A 105 -16.32 2.59 8.57
CA GLY A 105 -17.69 2.48 8.07
C GLY A 105 -17.88 2.77 6.57
N GLU A 106 -16.84 3.13 5.83
CA GLU A 106 -16.88 3.18 4.35
C GLU A 106 -17.37 1.84 3.78
N LYS A 107 -18.17 1.89 2.71
CA LYS A 107 -18.88 0.73 2.16
C LYS A 107 -18.39 0.33 0.78
N GLU A 108 -18.02 1.30 -0.05
CA GLU A 108 -17.71 1.09 -1.45
C GLU A 108 -16.21 0.95 -1.70
N TYR A 109 -15.37 1.56 -0.87
CA TYR A 109 -13.94 1.63 -1.09
C TYR A 109 -13.13 0.84 -0.07
N HIS A 110 -12.05 0.23 -0.55
CA HIS A 110 -10.95 -0.24 0.28
C HIS A 110 -9.64 0.36 -0.20
N PHE A 111 -8.85 0.90 0.73
CA PHE A 111 -7.55 1.49 0.47
C PHE A 111 -6.46 0.65 1.12
N GLY A 112 -5.34 0.53 0.43
CA GLY A 112 -4.27 -0.34 0.85
C GLY A 112 -3.01 -0.22 0.02
N SER A 113 -2.11 -1.16 0.26
CA SER A 113 -0.85 -1.27 -0.45
C SER A 113 -0.46 -2.74 -0.63
N LEU A 114 0.35 -3.03 -1.64
CA LEU A 114 0.89 -4.39 -1.84
C LEU A 114 1.70 -4.86 -0.64
N ILE A 115 2.56 -3.97 -0.12
CA ILE A 115 3.28 -4.15 1.14
C ILE A 115 2.60 -3.27 2.17
N ARG A 116 2.00 -3.89 3.20
CA ARG A 116 1.28 -3.16 4.25
C ARG A 116 2.20 -2.31 5.10
N CYS A 117 3.45 -2.71 5.29
CA CYS A 117 4.46 -1.97 6.04
C CYS A 117 5.13 -0.86 5.20
N SER A 118 5.71 0.13 5.87
CA SER A 118 6.54 1.15 5.23
C SER A 118 7.87 0.53 4.83
N LEU A 119 8.34 0.94 3.66
CA LEU A 119 9.54 0.39 3.04
C LEU A 119 10.34 1.51 2.40
N SER A 120 11.64 1.54 2.69
CA SER A 120 12.59 2.47 2.10
C SER A 120 13.86 1.74 1.70
N ARG A 121 14.55 2.23 0.68
CA ARG A 121 15.80 1.66 0.19
C ARG A 121 16.92 2.68 0.26
N LEU A 122 18.13 2.24 0.61
CA LEU A 122 19.34 3.03 0.53
C LEU A 122 19.55 3.54 -0.90
N ASP A 123 19.73 4.85 -1.04
CA ASP A 123 20.19 5.50 -2.26
C ASP A 123 21.71 5.70 -2.14
N GLU A 124 22.47 4.76 -2.71
CA GLU A 124 23.93 4.74 -2.61
C GLU A 124 24.57 5.98 -3.25
N LYS A 125 23.99 6.49 -4.34
CA LYS A 125 24.50 7.69 -5.03
C LYS A 125 24.32 8.94 -4.17
N GLU A 126 23.12 9.12 -3.63
CA GLU A 126 22.82 10.25 -2.76
C GLU A 126 23.59 10.14 -1.43
N SER A 127 23.75 8.93 -0.90
CA SER A 127 24.51 8.67 0.33
C SER A 127 25.98 9.04 0.17
N ALA A 128 26.59 8.65 -0.95
CA ALA A 128 27.97 9.02 -1.28
C ALA A 128 28.14 10.55 -1.39
N LYS A 129 27.18 11.23 -2.02
CA LYS A 129 27.19 12.70 -2.15
C LYS A 129 27.07 13.42 -0.81
N LYS A 130 26.29 12.88 0.13
CA LYS A 130 25.98 13.55 1.40
C LYS A 130 26.86 13.13 2.58
N GLY A 131 27.63 12.05 2.45
CA GLY A 131 28.47 11.52 3.53
C GLY A 131 27.70 10.80 4.64
N TYR A 132 26.39 10.56 4.47
CA TYR A 132 25.57 9.78 5.38
C TYR A 132 24.54 8.95 4.63
N SER A 133 24.00 7.90 5.27
CA SER A 133 23.03 7.00 4.63
C SER A 133 21.70 7.69 4.34
N VAL A 134 21.31 7.76 3.08
CA VAL A 134 20.04 8.33 2.62
C VAL A 134 19.10 7.22 2.16
N TYR A 135 17.91 7.17 2.74
CA TYR A 135 16.87 6.21 2.37
C TYR A 135 15.72 6.90 1.62
N LYS A 136 15.25 6.27 0.54
CA LYS A 136 14.15 6.80 -0.28
C LYS A 136 13.02 5.78 -0.42
N THR A 137 11.82 6.29 -0.59
CA THR A 137 10.56 5.53 -0.74
C THR A 137 9.98 5.65 -2.15
N SER A 138 10.77 6.11 -3.13
CA SER A 138 10.29 6.49 -4.47
C SER A 138 10.55 5.45 -5.58
N GLY A 139 9.82 5.62 -6.68
CA GLY A 139 9.50 4.59 -7.68
C GLY A 139 10.64 3.82 -8.34
N ALA A 140 11.68 4.49 -8.83
CA ALA A 140 12.78 3.80 -9.52
C ALA A 140 13.57 2.86 -8.59
N LEU A 141 13.56 3.14 -7.28
CA LEU A 141 14.18 2.29 -6.28
C LEU A 141 13.22 1.18 -5.81
N ILE A 142 11.92 1.45 -5.80
CA ILE A 142 10.88 0.47 -5.50
C ILE A 142 10.88 -0.71 -6.47
N THR A 143 11.11 -0.49 -7.77
CA THR A 143 11.13 -1.60 -8.75
C THR A 143 12.22 -2.63 -8.46
N LYS A 144 13.29 -2.25 -7.73
CA LYS A 144 14.33 -3.19 -7.27
C LYS A 144 13.82 -4.18 -6.23
N SER A 145 12.75 -3.86 -5.50
CA SER A 145 12.17 -4.75 -4.49
C SER A 145 11.74 -6.10 -5.07
N PHE A 146 11.29 -6.11 -6.33
CA PHE A 146 10.90 -7.34 -7.01
C PHE A 146 12.05 -8.33 -7.23
N LYS A 147 13.30 -7.86 -7.17
CA LYS A 147 14.51 -8.68 -7.26
C LYS A 147 15.21 -8.85 -5.91
N GLU A 148 15.25 -7.78 -5.11
CA GLU A 148 16.06 -7.72 -3.89
C GLU A 148 15.34 -8.24 -2.63
N ILE A 149 14.01 -8.14 -2.58
CA ILE A 149 13.17 -8.62 -1.45
C ILE A 149 11.83 -9.23 -1.92
N PRO A 150 11.83 -10.13 -2.93
CA PRO A 150 10.61 -10.69 -3.51
C PRO A 150 9.74 -11.46 -2.48
N GLU A 151 10.36 -12.02 -1.45
CA GLU A 151 9.70 -12.76 -0.37
C GLU A 151 8.78 -11.88 0.47
N ILE A 152 9.16 -10.62 0.72
CA ILE A 152 8.33 -9.65 1.48
C ILE A 152 7.06 -9.32 0.70
N ILE A 153 7.20 -9.06 -0.60
CA ILE A 153 6.09 -8.76 -1.50
C ILE A 153 5.15 -9.97 -1.57
N THR A 154 5.73 -11.15 -1.81
CA THR A 154 4.96 -12.41 -1.95
C THR A 154 4.21 -12.74 -0.67
N ARG A 155 4.87 -12.67 0.49
CA ARG A 155 4.23 -12.93 1.79
C ARG A 155 3.09 -11.96 2.06
N CYS A 156 3.31 -10.66 1.85
CA CYS A 156 2.31 -9.64 2.13
C CYS A 156 1.11 -9.73 1.17
N THR A 157 1.36 -9.91 -0.14
CA THR A 157 0.30 -10.08 -1.14
C THR A 157 -0.47 -11.38 -0.92
N ASN A 158 0.19 -12.49 -0.60
CA ASN A 158 -0.50 -13.74 -0.27
C ASN A 158 -1.35 -13.63 0.99
N THR A 159 -0.90 -12.87 1.98
CA THR A 159 -1.63 -12.70 3.25
C THR A 159 -2.90 -11.84 3.05
N TYR A 160 -2.81 -10.75 2.29
CA TYR A 160 -3.86 -9.73 2.27
C TYR A 160 -4.61 -9.57 0.95
N LEU A 161 -4.10 -10.13 -0.13
CA LEU A 161 -4.60 -9.92 -1.49
C LEU A 161 -4.75 -11.22 -2.29
N SER A 162 -4.47 -12.40 -1.70
CA SER A 162 -4.63 -13.70 -2.38
C SER A 162 -6.08 -14.04 -2.69
N LYS A 163 -7.02 -13.48 -1.91
CA LYS A 163 -8.44 -13.74 -2.05
C LYS A 163 -9.19 -12.42 -2.01
N ILE A 164 -9.44 -11.89 -3.20
CA ILE A 164 -10.16 -10.64 -3.41
C ILE A 164 -11.67 -10.94 -3.39
N PRO A 165 -12.48 -10.22 -2.60
CA PRO A 165 -13.93 -10.44 -2.58
C PRO A 165 -14.57 -10.26 -3.96
N GLU A 166 -15.58 -11.08 -4.28
CA GLU A 166 -16.30 -11.00 -5.57
C GLU A 166 -17.04 -9.66 -5.76
N SER A 167 -17.31 -8.93 -4.67
CA SER A 167 -17.87 -7.58 -4.71
C SER A 167 -16.97 -6.58 -5.44
N VAL A 168 -15.67 -6.86 -5.52
CA VAL A 168 -14.68 -5.98 -6.15
C VAL A 168 -14.85 -5.98 -7.66
N LYS A 169 -15.19 -4.82 -8.20
CA LYS A 169 -15.37 -4.61 -9.65
C LYS A 169 -14.16 -3.97 -10.31
N VAL A 170 -13.44 -3.11 -9.58
CA VAL A 170 -12.28 -2.38 -10.10
C VAL A 170 -11.17 -2.29 -9.05
N ILE A 171 -9.93 -2.49 -9.49
CA ILE A 171 -8.72 -2.31 -8.69
C ILE A 171 -7.86 -1.23 -9.34
N PHE A 172 -7.71 -0.10 -8.65
CA PHE A 172 -6.78 0.96 -8.99
C PHE A 172 -5.40 0.64 -8.44
N VAL A 173 -4.47 0.28 -9.32
CA VAL A 173 -3.09 -0.03 -8.95
C VAL A 173 -2.25 1.20 -9.25
N LEU A 174 -1.85 1.91 -8.20
CA LEU A 174 -1.04 3.12 -8.31
C LEU A 174 0.43 2.71 -8.45
N GLY A 175 0.97 2.91 -9.64
CA GLY A 175 2.25 2.39 -10.06
C GLY A 175 3.05 3.37 -10.90
N VAL A 176 4.37 3.18 -10.89
CA VAL A 176 5.31 4.14 -11.47
C VAL A 176 5.84 3.70 -12.84
N THR A 177 5.66 2.42 -13.21
CA THR A 177 6.19 1.83 -14.47
C THR A 177 5.34 0.64 -14.94
N ASP A 178 5.43 0.29 -16.23
CA ASP A 178 4.79 -0.91 -16.79
C ASP A 178 5.30 -2.21 -16.16
N ALA A 179 6.60 -2.26 -15.84
CA ALA A 179 7.20 -3.41 -15.15
C ALA A 179 6.55 -3.66 -13.78
N TYR A 180 6.20 -2.59 -13.07
CA TYR A 180 5.45 -2.67 -11.82
C TYR A 180 4.05 -3.24 -12.02
N ILE A 181 3.31 -2.76 -13.03
CA ILE A 181 1.97 -3.26 -13.35
C ILE A 181 2.01 -4.74 -13.75
N LYS A 182 3.00 -5.15 -14.56
CA LYS A 182 3.21 -6.56 -14.94
C LYS A 182 3.45 -7.44 -13.71
N GLY A 183 4.39 -7.06 -12.84
CA GLY A 183 4.72 -7.83 -11.64
C GLY A 183 3.58 -7.97 -10.63
N ILE A 184 2.57 -7.10 -10.69
CA ILE A 184 1.36 -7.17 -9.86
C ILE A 184 0.34 -8.13 -10.48
N ARG A 185 0.10 -8.01 -11.79
CA ARG A 185 -0.83 -8.87 -12.50
C ARG A 185 -0.48 -10.34 -12.33
N ASP A 186 0.81 -10.67 -12.45
CA ASP A 186 1.32 -12.04 -12.31
C ASP A 186 1.08 -12.60 -10.89
N ARG A 187 1.18 -11.76 -9.86
CA ARG A 187 1.03 -12.18 -8.45
C ARG A 187 -0.40 -12.21 -7.93
N MET A 188 -1.24 -11.30 -8.41
CA MET A 188 -2.64 -11.22 -7.98
C MET A 188 -3.57 -12.10 -8.83
N ASN A 189 -3.02 -12.91 -9.74
CA ASN A 189 -3.75 -13.74 -10.71
C ASN A 189 -4.88 -12.96 -11.42
N LEU A 190 -4.65 -11.68 -11.69
CA LEU A 190 -5.62 -10.79 -12.33
C LEU A 190 -5.67 -11.10 -13.82
N ARG A 191 -6.37 -12.18 -14.19
CA ARG A 191 -6.69 -12.48 -15.58
C ARG A 191 -7.85 -11.59 -16.01
N ARG A 192 -7.74 -10.92 -17.16
CA ARG A 192 -8.91 -10.34 -17.83
C ARG A 192 -9.85 -11.51 -18.11
N LYS A 193 -11.04 -11.51 -17.52
CA LYS A 193 -12.18 -12.17 -18.18
C LYS A 193 -12.45 -11.32 -19.41
N GLY A 194 -12.19 -11.91 -20.58
CA GLY A 194 -12.54 -11.31 -21.87
C GLY A 194 -14.03 -11.08 -21.97
#